data_AF-A0A941NDK3-F1
#
_entry.id   AF-A0A941NDK3-F1
#
_cell.length_a   1.000
_cell.length_b   1.000
_cell.length_c   1.000
_cell.angle_alpha   90.00
_cell.angle_beta   90.00
_cell.angle_gamma   90.00
#
_symmetry.space_group_name_H-M   'P 1'
#
loop_
_entity.id
_entity.type
_entity.pdbx_description
1 polymer ?
#
loop_
_entity_poly.entity_id
_entity_poly.type
_entity_poly.pdbx_seq_one_letter_code
_entity_poly.pdbx_strand_id
1 'polypeptide(L)' 'MRRKAFFDVIADTLHVRSPHFLPERTAAFMGIVGPVLTRSIRLSNARFRQATGWAPSSPSAADGLPSAIREACGIGS' A
#
# COMPACT_ATOMS: atom_id res chain seq x y z
N MET A 1 2.30 -5.09 -6.22
CA MET A 1 3.06 -5.12 -4.95
C MET A 1 2.42 -6.16 -4.02
N ARG A 2 3.19 -6.92 -3.23
CA ARG A 2 2.63 -7.83 -2.20
C ARG A 2 2.35 -7.03 -0.92
N ARG A 3 1.40 -7.50 -0.10
CA ARG A 3 1.07 -6.89 1.20
C ARG A 3 2.31 -6.65 2.08
N LYS A 4 3.18 -7.65 2.22
CA LYS A 4 4.41 -7.51 3.02
C LYS A 4 5.30 -6.36 2.53
N ALA A 5 5.58 -6.31 1.23
CA ALA A 5 6.41 -5.26 0.65
C ALA A 5 5.82 -3.86 0.90
N PHE A 6 4.49 -3.72 0.89
CA PHE A 6 3.82 -2.44 1.20
C PHE A 6 4.12 -1.96 2.62
N PHE A 7 3.99 -2.84 3.62
CA PHE A 7 4.29 -2.50 5.00
C PHE A 7 5.79 -2.35 5.27
N ASP A 8 6.65 -3.09 4.57
CA ASP A 8 8.09 -2.94 4.67
C ASP A 8 8.51 -1.52 4.21
N VAL A 9 7.98 -1.03 3.09
CA VAL A 9 8.25 0.36 2.64
C VAL A 9 7.79 1.39 3.67
N ILE A 10 6.65 1.19 4.32
CA ILE A 10 6.18 2.09 5.39
C ILE A 10 7.15 2.07 6.58
N ALA A 11 7.50 0.87 7.03
CA ALA A 11 8.38 0.67 8.16
C ALA A 11 9.77 1.28 7.91
N ASP A 12 10.32 1.06 6.71
CA ASP A 12 11.60 1.63 6.28
C ASP A 12 11.54 3.16 6.21
N THR A 13 10.46 3.73 5.67
CA THR A 13 10.28 5.19 5.54
C THR A 13 10.17 5.87 6.92
N LEU A 14 9.56 5.20 7.89
CA LEU A 14 9.37 5.71 9.25
C LEU A 14 10.47 5.27 10.22
N HIS A 15 11.45 4.49 9.76
CA HIS A 15 12.49 3.87 10.60
C HIS A 15 11.93 3.07 11.79
N VAL A 16 10.79 2.41 11.60
CA VAL A 16 10.16 1.55 12.60
C VAL A 16 10.26 0.07 12.20
N ARG A 17 10.01 -0.83 13.16
CA ARG A 17 10.02 -2.27 12.87
C ARG A 17 8.79 -2.67 12.04
N SER A 18 9.02 -3.46 10.99
CA SER A 18 7.94 -3.99 10.16
C SER A 18 7.00 -4.92 10.97
N PRO A 19 5.67 -4.76 10.82
CA PRO A 19 4.71 -5.57 11.55
C PRO A 19 4.75 -7.04 11.12
N HIS A 20 4.62 -7.94 12.09
CA HIS A 20 4.44 -9.36 11.81
C HIS A 20 2.97 -9.63 11.46
N PHE A 21 2.71 -10.22 10.30
CA PHE A 21 1.35 -10.52 9.87
C PHE A 21 0.79 -11.72 10.62
N LEU A 22 -0.43 -11.57 11.14
CA LEU A 22 -1.19 -12.67 11.69
C LEU A 22 -1.75 -13.58 10.57
N PRO A 23 -1.99 -14.88 10.85
CA PRO A 23 -2.60 -15.81 9.90
C PRO A 23 -3.98 -15.33 9.42
N GLU A 24 -4.41 -15.72 8.21
CA GLU A 24 -5.70 -15.29 7.64
C GLU A 24 -6.90 -15.60 8.53
N ARG A 25 -6.83 -16.71 9.28
CA ARG A 25 -7.87 -17.13 10.23
C ARG A 25 -8.13 -16.09 11.33
N THR A 26 -7.17 -15.21 11.63
CA THR A 26 -7.37 -14.16 12.63
C THR A 26 -8.08 -12.92 12.07
N ALA A 27 -8.31 -12.84 10.76
CA ALA A 27 -8.99 -11.70 10.15
C ALA A 27 -10.44 -11.54 10.66
N ALA A 28 -11.09 -12.63 11.07
CA ALA A 28 -12.41 -12.59 11.67
C ALA A 28 -12.46 -11.74 12.97
N PHE A 29 -11.34 -11.64 13.70
CA PHE A 29 -11.24 -10.81 14.90
C PHE A 29 -11.06 -9.32 14.60
N MET A 30 -10.76 -8.95 13.35
CA MET A 30 -10.53 -7.56 12.92
C MET A 30 -11.82 -6.89 12.40
N GLY A 31 -12.99 -7.49 12.65
CA GLY A 31 -14.28 -6.99 12.20
C GLY A 31 -14.37 -6.83 10.68
N ILE A 32 -15.03 -5.76 10.21
CA ILE A 32 -15.27 -5.51 8.77
C ILE A 32 -13.98 -5.28 7.96
N VAL A 33 -12.89 -4.89 8.62
CA VAL A 33 -11.63 -4.53 7.97
C VAL A 33 -10.78 -5.76 7.66
N GLY A 34 -10.93 -6.84 8.43
CA GLY A 34 -10.15 -8.08 8.28
C GLY A 34 -10.20 -8.66 6.86
N PRO A 35 -11.39 -8.92 6.28
CA PRO A 35 -11.53 -9.47 4.94
C PRO A 35 -10.91 -8.60 3.84
N VAL A 36 -10.91 -7.27 4.02
CA VAL A 36 -10.29 -6.33 3.07
C VAL A 36 -8.77 -6.46 3.12
N LEU A 37 -8.19 -6.58 4.33
CA LEU A 37 -6.74 -6.67 4.54
C LEU A 37 -6.12 -8.02 4.17
N THR A 38 -6.90 -9.09 4.14
CA THR A 38 -6.44 -10.41 3.68
C THR A 38 -6.53 -10.59 2.18
N ARG A 39 -7.38 -9.81 1.49
CA ARG A 39 -7.60 -9.98 0.06
C ARG A 39 -6.53 -9.26 -0.77
N SER A 40 -5.78 -10.04 -1.56
CA SER A 40 -4.89 -9.49 -2.59
C SER A 40 -5.60 -9.46 -3.94
N ILE A 41 -5.75 -8.27 -4.52
CA ILE A 41 -6.28 -8.10 -5.88
C ILE A 41 -5.21 -7.57 -6.83
N ARG A 42 -5.28 -7.96 -8.11
CA ARG A 42 -4.47 -7.39 -9.19
C ARG A 42 -5.39 -6.60 -10.10
N LEU A 43 -5.17 -5.30 -10.18
CA LEU A 43 -5.91 -4.38 -11.03
C LEU A 43 -4.98 -3.79 -12.09
N SER A 44 -5.47 -3.71 -13.32
CA SER A 44 -4.78 -3.03 -14.42
C SER A 44 -5.48 -1.70 -14.67
N ASN A 45 -4.68 -0.64 -14.75
CA ASN A 45 -5.16 0.70 -15.09
C ASN A 45 -5.15 0.95 -16.61
N ALA A 46 -4.90 -0.06 -17.44
CA ALA A 46 -4.72 0.12 -18.89
C ALA A 46 -5.91 0.82 -19.57
N ARG A 47 -7.14 0.34 -19.31
CA ARG A 47 -8.35 0.96 -19.86
C ARG A 47 -8.55 2.40 -19.38
N PHE A 48 -8.31 2.63 -18.09
CA PHE A 48 -8.42 3.97 -17.51
C PHE A 48 -7.42 4.94 -18.15
N ARG A 49 -6.16 4.51 -18.33
CA ARG A 49 -5.12 5.30 -19.00
C ARG A 49 -5.47 5.60 -20.45
N GLN A 50 -5.98 4.62 -21.20
CA GLN A 50 -6.41 4.81 -22.59
C GLN A 50 -7.58 5.79 -22.70
N ALA A 51 -8.55 5.73 -21.79
CA ALA A 51 -9.73 6.58 -21.84
C ALA A 51 -9.47 8.04 -21.40
N THR A 52 -8.53 8.24 -20.48
CA THR A 52 -8.31 9.55 -19.83
C THR A 52 -7.01 10.23 -20.22
N GLY A 53 -6.10 9.51 -20.87
CA GLY A 53 -4.72 9.97 -21.08
C GLY A 53 -3.90 10.06 -19.78
N TRP A 54 -4.38 9.48 -18.68
CA TRP A 54 -3.74 9.62 -17.38
C TRP A 54 -2.29 9.07 -17.37
N ALA A 55 -1.37 9.94 -17.00
CA ALA A 55 0.06 9.67 -16.85
C ALA A 55 0.51 10.04 -15.42
N PRO A 56 0.51 9.08 -14.48
CA PRO A 56 0.89 9.37 -13.10
C PRO A 56 2.41 9.60 -12.97
N SER A 57 2.80 10.56 -12.13
CA SER A 57 4.21 10.83 -11.81
C SER A 57 4.90 9.67 -11.11
N SER A 58 4.14 8.87 -10.35
CA SER A 58 4.59 7.63 -9.71
C SER A 58 3.84 6.44 -10.31
N PRO A 59 4.43 5.69 -11.26
CA PRO A 59 3.74 4.62 -11.99
C PRO A 59 3.41 3.40 -11.12
N SER A 60 4.11 3.23 -10.00
CA SER A 60 3.87 2.16 -9.05
C SER A 60 3.73 2.68 -7.62
N ALA A 61 3.08 1.88 -6.79
CA ALA A 61 2.97 2.16 -5.36
C ALA A 61 4.35 2.22 -4.68
N ALA A 62 5.34 1.44 -5.14
CA ALA A 62 6.67 1.49 -4.55
C ALA A 62 7.36 2.86 -4.77
N ASP A 63 7.08 3.52 -5.91
CA ASP A 63 7.67 4.81 -6.25
C ASP A 63 6.99 5.96 -5.50
N GLY A 64 5.66 5.91 -5.32
CA GLY A 64 4.88 7.02 -4.75
C GLY A 64 4.58 6.92 -3.26
N LEU A 65 4.66 5.72 -2.68
CA LEU A 65 4.31 5.51 -1.27
C LEU A 65 5.26 6.22 -0.30
N PRO A 66 6.60 6.22 -0.48
CA PRO A 66 7.49 6.93 0.42
C PRO A 66 7.21 8.43 0.50
N SER A 67 6.94 9.09 -0.64
CA SER A 67 6.61 10.52 -0.65
C SER A 67 5.26 10.80 0.02
N ALA A 68 4.26 9.96 -0.23
CA ALA A 68 2.93 10.13 0.39
C ALA A 68 2.98 9.94 1.93
N ILE A 69 3.76 8.99 2.43
CA ILE A 69 3.95 8.79 3.89
C ILE A 69 4.65 10.01 4.47
N ARG A 70 5.71 10.46 3.82
CA ARG A 70 6.50 11.60 4.26
C ARG A 70 5.64 12.86 4.39
N GLU A 71 4.78 13.11 3.39
CA GLU A 71 3.77 14.17 3.40
C GLU A 71 2.75 13.98 4.53
N ALA A 72 2.15 12.80 4.66
CA ALA A 72 1.13 12.51 5.67
C ALA A 72 1.63 12.62 7.12
N CYS A 73 2.90 12.27 7.36
CA CYS A 73 3.53 12.36 8.68
C CYS A 73 4.16 13.74 8.96
N GLY A 74 4.13 14.66 8.00
CA GLY A 74 4.78 15.97 8.15
C GLY A 74 6.30 15.89 8.31
N ILE A 75 6.91 14.79 7.87
CA ILE A 75 8.36 14.57 7.94
C ILE A 75 8.94 15.31 6.72
N GLY A 76 9.11 16.62 6.81
CA GLY A 76 9.43 17.46 5.66
C GLY A 76 10.65 17.01 4.84
N SER A 77 10.51 17.25 3.53
CA SER A 77 11.51 17.32 2.45
C SER A 77 12.90 17.77 2.85
#